data_AF-A0A7S1TQR6-F1
#
_entry.id   AF-A0A7S1TQR6-F1
#
_cell.length_a   1.000
_cell.length_b   1.000
_cell.length_c   1.000
_cell.angle_alpha   90.00
_cell.angle_beta   90.00
_cell.angle_gamma   90.00
#
_symmetry.space_group_name_H-M   'P 1'
#
loop_
_entity.id
_entity.type
_entity.pdbx_description
1 polymer ?
#
loop_
_entity_poly.entity_id
_entity_poly.type
_entity_poly.pdbx_seq_one_letter_code
_entity_poly.pdbx_strand_id
1 'polypeptide(L)'
;RLFRRPSCRNPTPNPNPNPNPHPRPLGATLDGASLGVGDAGGVASAPGGGDEAADLDMQLGLLGGSQWEPLVEATRSCAEGGGGLLSLSRMEAVLRERYMDRDAGANAADSITQIRKRFTLGFVVPIAGITAFMLSPYLMTVLEALFHLESLVDEGVATTLINGILMPSIGLLLGTLTSLTTGILWNRQKDIRETLNTESNILDMVVTSFGKLFAGSPARHLEALKVARDYLYCVTGESSPRFSSAEKQRIFDATNRKSLELLELCVLDVTDSSLYEADFTFGSPDRARRIIDYLGNLIDQLNVTRARRRTLVETGFPVAHYALLISLEVCILSAFFLESTATGNATFFFALKTRTIVSIVTALFTAIPCLLLDLDDPFSGQYQIGSDLMVTSTAQLLLEERARATRKLQKIDARMQARPEFESVGRFRDDTVADPVLRKVQDPPSASKQETNSGFSILGFFRRP
;
A
#
# COMPACT_ATOMS: atom_id res chain seq x y z
N ARG A 1 54.55 2.62 -12.80
CA ARG A 1 53.63 3.30 -11.85
C ARG A 1 52.91 4.38 -12.63
N LEU A 2 51.92 3.94 -13.39
CA LEU A 2 51.35 4.61 -14.55
C LEU A 2 49.97 3.98 -14.77
N PHE A 3 48.92 4.81 -14.84
CA PHE A 3 47.90 4.87 -15.91
C PHE A 3 46.53 4.34 -15.41
N ARG A 4 45.35 4.84 -15.78
CA ARG A 4 44.87 5.98 -16.58
C ARG A 4 43.33 5.97 -16.37
N ARG A 5 42.68 7.13 -16.26
CA ARG A 5 41.21 7.24 -16.41
C ARG A 5 40.84 7.01 -17.89
N PRO A 6 39.73 6.33 -18.21
CA PRO A 6 39.19 6.37 -19.56
C PRO A 6 38.31 7.61 -19.77
N SER A 7 38.56 8.22 -20.91
CA SER A 7 37.95 9.41 -21.48
C SER A 7 36.57 9.12 -22.06
N CYS A 8 35.74 10.17 -22.07
CA CYS A 8 34.54 10.32 -22.88
C CYS A 8 34.80 9.91 -24.34
N ARG A 9 33.84 9.17 -24.93
CA ARG A 9 33.72 8.97 -26.38
C ARG A 9 32.32 9.38 -26.83
N ASN A 10 32.27 10.42 -27.66
CA ASN A 10 31.11 10.79 -28.47
C ASN A 10 30.82 9.68 -29.50
N PRO A 11 29.55 9.35 -29.77
CA PRO A 11 29.15 8.76 -31.04
C PRO A 11 28.74 9.87 -32.02
N THR A 12 29.47 9.95 -33.14
CA THR A 12 29.06 10.64 -34.38
C THR A 12 27.94 9.88 -35.10
N PRO A 13 27.19 10.54 -36.02
CA PRO A 13 25.85 10.11 -36.42
C PRO A 13 25.90 9.00 -37.48
N ASN A 14 24.96 8.05 -37.40
CA ASN A 14 24.74 7.07 -38.46
C ASN A 14 23.68 7.60 -39.45
N PRO A 15 23.87 7.45 -40.77
CA PRO A 15 23.04 8.08 -41.77
C PRO A 15 21.79 7.26 -42.10
N ASN A 16 20.74 8.00 -42.43
CA ASN A 16 19.49 7.54 -42.99
C ASN A 16 19.69 6.88 -44.37
N PRO A 17 18.95 5.81 -44.71
CA PRO A 17 18.43 5.73 -46.06
C PRO A 17 16.95 5.32 -46.08
N ASN A 18 16.10 6.29 -46.44
CA ASN A 18 14.79 6.04 -47.01
C ASN A 18 14.94 5.98 -48.53
N PRO A 19 14.25 5.05 -49.22
CA PRO A 19 13.59 5.44 -50.45
C PRO A 19 12.16 4.89 -50.54
N ASN A 20 11.19 5.80 -50.53
CA ASN A 20 9.91 5.63 -51.21
C ASN A 20 10.13 5.58 -52.73
N PRO A 21 9.21 4.92 -53.46
CA PRO A 21 8.50 5.67 -54.50
C PRO A 21 6.97 5.44 -54.50
N HIS A 22 6.29 6.59 -54.70
CA HIS A 22 4.89 6.84 -55.10
C HIS A 22 4.42 6.05 -56.36
N PRO A 23 3.14 6.12 -56.85
CA PRO A 23 2.11 7.18 -56.66
C PRO A 23 0.59 6.80 -56.56
N ARG A 24 -0.17 7.81 -56.08
CA ARG A 24 -1.54 8.33 -56.37
C ARG A 24 -2.31 7.78 -57.60
N PRO A 25 -3.68 7.92 -57.70
CA PRO A 25 -4.49 9.17 -57.57
C PRO A 25 -5.82 9.05 -56.76
N LEU A 26 -6.33 10.09 -56.08
CA LEU A 26 -7.04 11.34 -56.48
C LEU A 26 -8.46 11.16 -57.07
N GLY A 27 -9.45 11.73 -56.35
CA GLY A 27 -10.83 12.06 -56.77
C GLY A 27 -11.69 12.30 -55.51
N ALA A 28 -11.86 13.53 -54.99
CA ALA A 28 -12.95 14.48 -55.29
C ALA A 28 -14.34 13.81 -55.23
N THR A 29 -15.26 14.17 -54.33
CA THR A 29 -16.05 15.41 -54.38
C THR A 29 -16.70 15.79 -53.04
N LEU A 30 -16.87 17.11 -52.85
CA LEU A 30 -17.81 17.76 -51.92
C LEU A 30 -19.19 17.85 -52.60
N ASP A 31 -20.25 17.68 -51.82
CA ASP A 31 -21.63 18.22 -51.92
C ASP A 31 -22.42 17.47 -50.82
N GLY A 32 -23.40 17.98 -50.08
CA GLY A 32 -24.24 19.16 -50.12
C GLY A 32 -25.35 18.88 -49.08
N ALA A 33 -25.94 19.94 -48.52
CA ALA A 33 -26.89 19.91 -47.42
C ALA A 33 -28.16 19.05 -47.63
N SER A 34 -28.76 18.53 -46.55
CA SER A 34 -30.22 18.58 -46.37
C SER A 34 -30.66 18.25 -44.93
N LEU A 35 -31.45 19.16 -44.37
CA LEU A 35 -32.38 18.97 -43.25
C LEU A 35 -33.36 17.82 -43.54
N GLY A 36 -33.70 17.04 -42.52
CA GLY A 36 -34.76 16.04 -42.57
C GLY A 36 -35.29 15.71 -41.19
N VAL A 37 -36.41 16.33 -40.85
CA VAL A 37 -37.34 15.97 -39.77
C VAL A 37 -37.96 14.59 -40.08
N GLY A 38 -38.16 13.73 -39.07
CA GLY A 38 -38.87 12.47 -39.29
C GLY A 38 -38.91 11.52 -38.10
N ASP A 39 -39.78 11.84 -37.15
CA ASP A 39 -40.76 11.00 -36.44
C ASP A 39 -40.57 9.48 -36.21
N ALA A 40 -40.92 9.13 -34.97
CA ALA A 40 -41.69 7.97 -34.50
C ALA A 40 -41.46 6.54 -35.04
N GLY A 41 -41.22 5.64 -34.07
CA GLY A 41 -42.01 4.42 -33.94
C GLY A 41 -41.46 3.17 -34.61
N GLY A 42 -40.89 2.26 -33.81
CA GLY A 42 -40.48 0.94 -34.27
C GLY A 42 -40.25 -0.04 -33.13
N VAL A 43 -41.34 -0.62 -32.63
CA VAL A 43 -41.34 -1.83 -31.82
C VAL A 43 -40.98 -3.02 -32.73
N ALA A 44 -39.88 -3.72 -32.47
CA ALA A 44 -39.66 -5.08 -32.93
C ALA A 44 -38.54 -5.79 -32.14
N SER A 45 -38.96 -6.77 -31.34
CA SER A 45 -38.41 -8.13 -31.22
C SER A 45 -36.90 -8.33 -31.17
N ALA A 46 -36.40 -8.65 -29.96
CA ALA A 46 -35.17 -9.40 -29.75
C ALA A 46 -35.41 -10.90 -30.02
N PRO A 47 -34.45 -11.57 -30.68
CA PRO A 47 -33.96 -12.83 -30.12
C PRO A 47 -32.44 -12.90 -30.21
N GLY A 48 -31.80 -13.49 -29.20
CA GLY A 48 -30.40 -13.92 -29.31
C GLY A 48 -29.64 -13.73 -28.01
N GLY A 49 -29.45 -14.85 -27.31
CA GLY A 49 -28.59 -14.92 -26.14
C GLY A 49 -27.11 -14.73 -26.47
N GLY A 50 -26.37 -14.38 -25.43
CA GLY A 50 -24.92 -14.32 -25.40
C GLY A 50 -24.47 -14.20 -23.96
N ASP A 51 -23.87 -15.27 -23.48
CA ASP A 51 -23.11 -15.47 -22.24
C ASP A 51 -22.69 -14.23 -21.44
N GLU A 52 -23.34 -14.00 -20.29
CA GLU A 52 -22.79 -13.26 -19.15
C GLU A 52 -22.44 -14.25 -18.04
N ALA A 53 -21.22 -14.80 -18.12
CA ALA A 53 -20.56 -15.51 -17.05
C ALA A 53 -19.19 -14.86 -16.81
N ALA A 54 -19.17 -13.61 -16.34
CA ALA A 54 -17.93 -12.95 -15.96
C ALA A 54 -18.05 -11.81 -14.92
N ASP A 55 -19.23 -11.49 -14.36
CA ASP A 55 -19.38 -10.25 -13.57
C ASP A 55 -20.05 -10.42 -12.20
N LEU A 56 -19.86 -11.56 -11.55
CA LEU A 56 -20.45 -11.87 -10.23
C LEU A 56 -19.45 -12.11 -9.08
N ASP A 57 -18.16 -11.80 -9.27
CA ASP A 57 -17.14 -11.96 -8.22
C ASP A 57 -16.94 -10.69 -7.33
N MET A 58 -17.70 -9.62 -7.56
CA MET A 58 -17.56 -8.37 -6.80
C MET A 58 -18.40 -8.29 -5.51
N GLN A 59 -19.06 -9.38 -5.07
CA GLN A 59 -19.99 -9.36 -3.92
C GLN A 59 -19.59 -10.19 -2.67
N LEU A 60 -18.42 -10.82 -2.61
CA LEU A 60 -18.03 -11.64 -1.44
C LEU A 60 -17.03 -10.99 -0.45
N GLY A 61 -16.91 -9.65 -0.46
CA GLY A 61 -16.03 -8.90 0.46
C GLY A 61 -16.62 -8.52 1.83
N LEU A 62 -17.83 -8.98 2.20
CA LEU A 62 -18.57 -8.46 3.37
C LEU A 62 -18.67 -9.39 4.59
N LEU A 63 -17.94 -10.50 4.64
CA LEU A 63 -17.90 -11.37 5.83
C LEU A 63 -16.45 -11.71 6.22
N GLY A 64 -15.74 -10.72 6.78
CA GLY A 64 -14.47 -10.93 7.46
C GLY A 64 -14.68 -11.12 8.96
N GLY A 65 -14.42 -12.33 9.47
CA GLY A 65 -14.48 -12.58 10.92
C GLY A 65 -14.09 -13.98 11.42
N SER A 66 -14.11 -15.05 10.61
CA SER A 66 -13.98 -16.43 11.13
C SER A 66 -12.81 -17.26 10.59
N GLN A 67 -11.92 -16.72 9.74
CA GLN A 67 -10.86 -17.54 9.13
C GLN A 67 -9.61 -17.78 10.00
N TRP A 68 -9.55 -17.21 11.21
CA TRP A 68 -8.40 -17.36 12.10
C TRP A 68 -8.50 -18.56 13.07
N GLU A 69 -9.71 -19.05 13.38
CA GLU A 69 -9.90 -20.18 14.31
C GLU A 69 -9.27 -21.50 13.84
N PRO A 70 -9.38 -21.91 12.55
CA PRO A 70 -8.78 -23.16 12.08
C PRO A 70 -7.25 -23.15 12.14
N LEU A 71 -6.63 -21.97 11.99
CA LEU A 71 -5.17 -21.79 12.01
C LEU A 71 -4.61 -21.87 13.43
N VAL A 72 -5.35 -21.33 14.41
CA VAL A 72 -5.00 -21.41 15.84
C VAL A 72 -5.08 -22.85 16.32
N GLU A 73 -6.11 -23.60 15.92
CA GLU A 73 -6.30 -25.01 16.28
C GLU A 73 -5.18 -25.90 15.69
N ALA A 74 -4.74 -25.63 14.45
CA ALA A 74 -3.65 -26.36 13.79
C ALA A 74 -2.29 -26.15 14.47
N THR A 75 -2.01 -24.93 14.96
CA THR A 75 -0.80 -24.66 15.76
C THR A 75 -0.86 -25.26 17.15
N ARG A 76 -2.05 -25.36 17.76
CA ARG A 76 -2.25 -25.96 19.08
C ARG A 76 -2.00 -27.46 19.06
N SER A 77 -2.50 -28.15 18.03
CA SER A 77 -2.28 -29.58 17.81
C SER A 77 -0.80 -29.94 17.59
N CYS A 78 0.00 -29.05 17.01
CA CYS A 78 1.45 -29.28 16.83
C CYS A 78 2.28 -29.05 18.10
N ALA A 79 1.76 -28.30 19.08
CA ALA A 79 2.49 -27.96 20.30
C ALA A 79 2.45 -29.05 21.39
N GLU A 80 1.53 -30.02 21.28
CA GLU A 80 1.36 -31.08 22.28
C GLU A 80 2.37 -32.24 22.14
N GLY A 81 3.22 -32.22 21.10
CA GLY A 81 4.26 -33.22 20.86
C GLY A 81 5.68 -32.76 21.20
N GLY A 82 6.10 -32.86 22.47
CA GLY A 82 7.50 -33.13 22.84
C GLY A 82 8.52 -31.97 22.92
N GLY A 83 8.77 -31.49 24.15
CA GLY A 83 10.11 -31.39 24.78
C GLY A 83 11.11 -30.30 24.38
N GLY A 84 11.20 -29.87 23.12
CA GLY A 84 12.26 -28.95 22.66
C GLY A 84 11.82 -27.53 22.29
N LEU A 85 10.50 -27.30 22.22
CA LEU A 85 9.88 -26.09 21.65
C LEU A 85 9.72 -24.91 22.62
N LEU A 86 10.13 -25.08 23.89
CA LEU A 86 9.89 -24.10 24.97
C LEU A 86 10.64 -22.77 24.81
N SER A 87 11.69 -22.68 23.99
CA SER A 87 12.35 -21.39 23.71
C SER A 87 11.70 -20.62 22.56
N LEU A 88 11.12 -21.35 21.60
CA LEU A 88 10.57 -20.78 20.37
C LEU A 88 9.13 -20.32 20.57
N SER A 89 8.32 -21.08 21.31
CA SER A 89 7.00 -20.63 21.79
C SER A 89 7.11 -19.42 22.71
N ARG A 90 8.19 -19.31 23.49
CA ARG A 90 8.47 -18.18 24.38
C ARG A 90 8.97 -16.95 23.62
N MET A 91 9.78 -17.12 22.57
CA MET A 91 10.22 -16.00 21.71
C MET A 91 9.10 -15.52 20.78
N GLU A 92 8.28 -16.44 20.26
CA GLU A 92 7.08 -16.12 19.50
C GLU A 92 6.01 -15.51 20.43
N ALA A 93 5.87 -15.97 21.67
CA ALA A 93 5.05 -15.31 22.68
C ALA A 93 5.59 -13.92 23.04
N VAL A 94 6.90 -13.70 23.17
CA VAL A 94 7.46 -12.36 23.47
C VAL A 94 7.37 -11.40 22.29
N LEU A 95 7.53 -11.88 21.05
CA LEU A 95 7.32 -11.06 19.85
C LEU A 95 5.83 -10.79 19.65
N ARG A 96 4.98 -11.78 19.88
CA ARG A 96 3.52 -11.63 19.86
C ARG A 96 3.05 -10.73 21.00
N GLU A 97 3.61 -10.79 22.19
CA GLU A 97 3.29 -9.90 23.32
C GLU A 97 3.79 -8.48 23.04
N ARG A 98 5.03 -8.29 22.54
CA ARG A 98 5.53 -6.94 22.23
C ARG A 98 4.94 -6.28 20.98
N TYR A 99 4.55 -7.05 19.96
CA TYR A 99 3.84 -6.52 18.80
C TYR A 99 2.33 -6.48 19.05
N MET A 100 1.70 -7.56 19.54
CA MET A 100 0.25 -7.60 19.76
C MET A 100 -0.24 -6.82 20.98
N ASP A 101 0.51 -6.61 22.08
CA ASP A 101 0.04 -5.74 23.19
C ASP A 101 0.22 -4.26 22.86
N ARG A 102 1.26 -3.93 22.08
CA ARG A 102 1.41 -2.59 21.50
C ARG A 102 0.33 -2.35 20.45
N ASP A 103 -0.02 -3.40 19.70
CA ASP A 103 -1.19 -3.41 18.84
C ASP A 103 -2.48 -3.42 19.65
N ALA A 104 -2.63 -3.98 20.85
CA ALA A 104 -3.91 -4.00 21.56
C ALA A 104 -4.35 -2.60 22.01
N GLY A 105 -3.41 -1.80 22.53
CA GLY A 105 -3.64 -0.39 22.84
C GLY A 105 -3.80 0.49 21.59
N ALA A 106 -3.01 0.23 20.54
CA ALA A 106 -3.14 0.92 19.27
C ALA A 106 -4.42 0.52 18.52
N ASN A 107 -4.86 -0.73 18.59
CA ASN A 107 -6.05 -1.30 17.96
C ASN A 107 -7.33 -0.71 18.55
N ALA A 108 -7.34 -0.35 19.84
CA ALA A 108 -8.47 0.37 20.43
C ALA A 108 -8.57 1.81 19.87
N ALA A 109 -7.46 2.55 19.81
CA ALA A 109 -7.42 3.86 19.17
C ALA A 109 -7.68 3.79 17.64
N ASP A 110 -7.22 2.73 16.99
CA ASP A 110 -7.30 2.52 15.55
C ASP A 110 -8.67 2.03 15.12
N SER A 111 -9.35 1.20 15.90
CA SER A 111 -10.75 0.86 15.66
C SER A 111 -11.59 2.13 15.70
N ILE A 112 -11.37 3.02 16.66
CA ILE A 112 -12.04 4.32 16.72
C ILE A 112 -11.70 5.17 15.50
N THR A 113 -10.46 5.13 15.00
CA THR A 113 -10.02 5.95 13.85
C THR A 113 -10.53 5.40 12.51
N GLN A 114 -10.54 4.07 12.31
CA GLN A 114 -11.12 3.41 11.14
C GLN A 114 -12.65 3.50 11.13
N ILE A 115 -13.29 3.34 12.29
CA ILE A 115 -14.72 3.60 12.47
C ILE A 115 -14.98 5.06 12.11
N ARG A 116 -14.21 6.03 12.63
CA ARG A 116 -14.37 7.45 12.30
C ARG A 116 -14.28 7.73 10.79
N LYS A 117 -13.35 7.10 10.06
CA LYS A 117 -13.22 7.27 8.60
C LYS A 117 -14.37 6.59 7.82
N ARG A 118 -14.76 5.36 8.15
CA ARG A 118 -15.92 4.71 7.51
C ARG A 118 -17.23 5.46 7.79
N PHE A 119 -17.31 6.12 8.95
CA PHE A 119 -18.43 6.96 9.34
C PHE A 119 -18.44 8.32 8.63
N THR A 120 -17.31 8.82 8.12
CA THR A 120 -17.30 10.16 7.50
C THR A 120 -18.22 10.25 6.28
N LEU A 121 -18.13 9.37 5.29
CA LEU A 121 -19.02 9.47 4.12
C LEU A 121 -20.49 9.19 4.48
N GLY A 122 -20.74 8.20 5.36
CA GLY A 122 -22.10 7.77 5.73
C GLY A 122 -22.85 8.73 6.66
N PHE A 123 -22.16 9.49 7.51
CA PHE A 123 -22.78 10.41 8.47
C PHE A 123 -22.50 11.88 8.19
N VAL A 124 -21.30 12.26 7.73
CA VAL A 124 -20.99 13.68 7.51
C VAL A 124 -21.81 14.24 6.37
N VAL A 125 -21.99 13.51 5.28
CA VAL A 125 -22.80 13.96 4.13
C VAL A 125 -24.26 14.23 4.53
N PRO A 126 -25.01 13.31 5.17
CA PRO A 126 -26.38 13.60 5.58
C PRO A 126 -26.46 14.64 6.70
N ILE A 127 -25.51 14.66 7.65
CA ILE A 127 -25.48 15.69 8.70
C ILE A 127 -25.24 17.08 8.08
N ALA A 128 -24.33 17.21 7.12
CA ALA A 128 -24.09 18.44 6.39
C ALA A 128 -25.34 18.88 5.61
N GLY A 129 -26.04 17.96 4.96
CA GLY A 129 -27.32 18.24 4.31
C GLY A 129 -28.40 18.73 5.29
N ILE A 130 -28.59 18.05 6.42
CA ILE A 130 -29.60 18.41 7.45
C ILE A 130 -29.24 19.75 8.11
N THR A 131 -27.96 19.95 8.45
CA THR A 131 -27.50 21.21 9.04
C THR A 131 -27.67 22.37 8.06
N ALA A 132 -27.31 22.19 6.78
CA ALA A 132 -27.56 23.19 5.74
C ALA A 132 -29.05 23.49 5.58
N PHE A 133 -29.92 22.47 5.63
CA PHE A 133 -31.38 22.65 5.60
C PHE A 133 -31.85 23.54 6.76
N MET A 134 -31.42 23.23 7.98
CA MET A 134 -31.82 23.97 9.19
C MET A 134 -31.22 25.37 9.27
N LEU A 135 -29.98 25.54 8.79
CA LEU A 135 -29.23 26.80 8.85
C LEU A 135 -29.53 27.73 7.68
N SER A 136 -30.08 27.21 6.58
CA SER A 136 -30.41 27.97 5.37
C SER A 136 -31.15 29.30 5.62
N PRO A 137 -32.18 29.43 6.48
CA PRO A 137 -32.81 30.73 6.70
C PRO A 137 -31.85 31.76 7.32
N TYR A 138 -30.98 31.34 8.24
CA TYR A 138 -29.98 32.22 8.85
C TYR A 138 -28.87 32.59 7.88
N LEU A 139 -28.46 31.65 7.01
CA LEU A 139 -27.50 31.94 5.95
C LEU A 139 -28.05 32.96 4.97
N MET A 140 -29.31 32.82 4.57
CA MET A 140 -29.96 33.80 3.68
C MET A 140 -30.02 35.19 4.33
N THR A 141 -30.38 35.31 5.62
CA THR A 141 -30.43 36.64 6.28
C THR A 141 -29.05 37.25 6.47
N VAL A 142 -28.03 36.46 6.78
CA VAL A 142 -26.64 36.94 6.88
C VAL A 142 -26.13 37.37 5.50
N LEU A 143 -26.42 36.60 4.45
CA LEU A 143 -26.05 36.97 3.09
C LEU A 143 -26.78 38.22 2.64
N GLU A 144 -28.08 38.34 2.88
CA GLU A 144 -28.86 39.55 2.60
C GLU A 144 -28.27 40.79 3.32
N ALA A 145 -27.86 40.64 4.58
CA ALA A 145 -27.23 41.71 5.35
C ALA A 145 -25.80 42.05 4.87
N LEU A 146 -24.99 41.04 4.51
CA LEU A 146 -23.63 41.23 3.99
C LEU A 146 -23.64 41.82 2.57
N PHE A 147 -24.62 41.39 1.76
CA PHE A 147 -24.85 41.81 0.41
C PHE A 147 -26.02 42.79 0.35
N HIS A 148 -26.09 43.79 1.26
CA HIS A 148 -26.86 45.03 1.09
C HIS A 148 -26.32 45.83 -0.13
N LEU A 149 -26.37 45.17 -1.28
CA LEU A 149 -25.83 45.49 -2.59
C LEU A 149 -26.97 45.94 -3.52
N GLU A 150 -28.14 46.25 -2.95
CA GLU A 150 -29.28 46.92 -3.61
C GLU A 150 -28.86 48.20 -4.36
N SER A 151 -27.68 48.75 -4.10
CA SER A 151 -27.18 49.97 -4.74
C SER A 151 -26.14 49.78 -5.85
N LEU A 152 -25.58 48.58 -6.05
CA LEU A 152 -24.38 48.39 -6.87
C LEU A 152 -24.57 47.47 -8.09
N VAL A 153 -25.72 46.80 -8.20
CA VAL A 153 -26.02 45.91 -9.32
C VAL A 153 -27.21 46.46 -10.10
N ASP A 154 -26.95 46.95 -11.30
CA ASP A 154 -27.98 47.16 -12.31
C ASP A 154 -28.64 45.78 -12.58
N GLU A 155 -29.83 45.56 -11.99
CA GLU A 155 -30.40 44.24 -11.65
C GLU A 155 -30.49 43.25 -12.82
N GLY A 156 -30.54 43.74 -14.06
CA GLY A 156 -30.70 42.90 -15.25
C GLY A 156 -29.38 42.37 -15.83
N VAL A 157 -28.29 43.13 -15.80
CA VAL A 157 -27.07 42.78 -16.56
C VAL A 157 -26.20 41.81 -15.78
N ALA A 158 -25.99 42.05 -14.48
CA ALA A 158 -25.13 41.18 -13.67
C ALA A 158 -25.75 39.80 -13.45
N THR A 159 -27.07 39.73 -13.23
CA THR A 159 -27.79 38.46 -13.08
C THR A 159 -27.70 37.63 -14.36
N THR A 160 -27.89 38.25 -15.53
CA THR A 160 -27.72 37.59 -16.84
C THR A 160 -26.29 37.09 -17.05
N LEU A 161 -25.28 37.88 -16.66
CA LEU A 161 -23.87 37.49 -16.82
C LEU A 161 -23.46 36.37 -15.85
N ILE A 162 -23.88 36.47 -14.58
CA ILE A 162 -23.59 35.47 -13.55
C ILE A 162 -24.26 34.14 -13.91
N ASN A 163 -25.56 34.16 -14.20
CA ASN A 163 -26.32 32.94 -14.47
C ASN A 163 -26.05 32.37 -15.87
N GLY A 164 -25.83 33.24 -16.86
CA GLY A 164 -25.67 32.82 -18.26
C GLY A 164 -24.26 32.37 -18.62
N ILE A 165 -23.22 32.96 -18.02
CA ILE A 165 -21.82 32.72 -18.42
C ILE A 165 -21.00 32.19 -17.26
N LEU A 166 -20.99 32.91 -16.13
CA LEU A 166 -20.08 32.61 -15.03
C LEU A 166 -20.38 31.26 -14.37
N MET A 167 -21.64 31.01 -14.01
CA MET A 167 -22.06 29.80 -13.33
C MET A 167 -21.84 28.53 -14.16
N PRO A 168 -22.25 28.48 -15.45
CA PRO A 168 -21.91 27.34 -16.30
C PRO A 168 -20.40 27.14 -16.45
N SER A 169 -19.61 28.21 -16.55
CA SER A 169 -18.16 28.13 -16.72
C SER A 169 -17.47 27.57 -15.47
N ILE A 170 -17.82 28.06 -14.28
CA ILE A 170 -17.29 27.56 -13.00
C ILE A 170 -17.76 26.12 -12.76
N GLY A 171 -19.02 25.82 -13.04
CA GLY A 171 -19.57 24.46 -12.92
C GLY A 171 -18.87 23.47 -13.84
N LEU A 172 -18.60 23.86 -15.10
CA LEU A 172 -17.84 23.04 -16.05
C LEU A 172 -16.40 22.83 -15.57
N LEU A 173 -15.75 23.89 -15.06
CA LEU A 173 -14.39 23.79 -14.54
C LEU A 173 -14.32 22.86 -13.32
N LEU A 174 -15.22 23.03 -12.34
CA LEU A 174 -15.30 22.16 -11.17
C LEU A 174 -15.56 20.71 -11.59
N GLY A 175 -16.56 20.47 -12.44
CA GLY A 175 -16.89 19.13 -12.92
C GLY A 175 -15.72 18.45 -13.63
N THR A 176 -15.02 19.19 -14.50
CA THR A 176 -13.86 18.68 -15.24
C THR A 176 -12.70 18.35 -14.29
N LEU A 177 -12.36 19.25 -13.37
CA LEU A 177 -11.27 19.04 -12.42
C LEU A 177 -11.58 17.90 -11.45
N THR A 178 -12.79 17.85 -10.91
CA THR A 178 -13.23 16.76 -10.01
C THR A 178 -13.20 15.41 -10.72
N SER A 179 -13.71 15.35 -11.96
CA SER A 179 -13.70 14.13 -12.78
C SER A 179 -12.26 13.64 -13.06
N LEU A 180 -11.38 14.54 -13.49
CA LEU A 180 -9.98 14.22 -13.75
C LEU A 180 -9.25 13.78 -12.48
N THR A 181 -9.47 14.48 -11.36
CA THR A 181 -8.87 14.14 -10.06
C THR A 181 -9.29 12.74 -9.62
N THR A 182 -10.60 12.47 -9.68
CA THR A 182 -11.16 11.15 -9.33
C THR A 182 -10.58 10.06 -10.22
N GLY A 183 -10.51 10.29 -11.53
CA GLY A 183 -9.96 9.33 -12.48
C GLY A 183 -8.49 9.00 -12.22
N ILE A 184 -7.67 10.02 -11.92
CA ILE A 184 -6.24 9.82 -11.59
C ILE A 184 -6.08 9.07 -10.26
N LEU A 185 -6.81 9.45 -9.21
CA LEU A 185 -6.73 8.77 -7.92
C LEU A 185 -7.19 7.31 -8.01
N TRP A 186 -8.26 7.04 -8.76
CA TRP A 186 -8.73 5.68 -9.01
C TRP A 186 -7.71 4.82 -9.76
N ASN A 187 -7.14 5.35 -10.85
CA ASN A 187 -6.10 4.64 -11.60
C ASN A 187 -4.86 4.37 -10.73
N ARG A 188 -4.47 5.34 -9.88
CA ARG A 188 -3.39 5.16 -8.92
C ARG A 188 -3.67 4.01 -7.94
N GLN A 189 -4.88 3.89 -7.42
CA GLN A 189 -5.27 2.76 -6.55
C GLN A 189 -5.18 1.43 -7.29
N LYS A 190 -5.65 1.37 -8.53
CA LYS A 190 -5.55 0.17 -9.38
C LYS A 190 -4.09 -0.23 -9.60
N ASP A 191 -3.22 0.72 -9.95
CA ASP A 191 -1.80 0.48 -10.17
C ASP A 191 -1.10 0.00 -8.89
N ILE A 192 -1.44 0.56 -7.73
CA ILE A 192 -0.91 0.10 -6.43
C ILE A 192 -1.31 -1.35 -6.20
N ARG A 193 -2.58 -1.72 -6.43
CA ARG A 193 -3.06 -3.11 -6.29
C ARG A 193 -2.32 -4.07 -7.22
N GLU A 194 -2.09 -3.67 -8.47
CA GLU A 194 -1.34 -4.46 -9.44
C GLU A 194 0.12 -4.66 -9.02
N THR A 195 0.79 -3.60 -8.55
CA THR A 195 2.17 -3.70 -8.06
C THR A 195 2.30 -4.58 -6.82
N LEU A 196 1.33 -4.51 -5.90
CA LEU A 196 1.26 -5.38 -4.74
C LEU A 196 1.11 -6.86 -5.15
N ASN A 197 0.15 -7.17 -6.01
CA ASN A 197 -0.03 -8.54 -6.51
C ASN A 197 1.23 -9.06 -7.22
N THR A 198 1.90 -8.21 -8.00
CA THR A 198 3.17 -8.54 -8.66
C THR A 198 4.27 -8.81 -7.64
N GLU A 199 4.39 -7.96 -6.60
CA GLU A 199 5.33 -8.13 -5.49
C GLU A 199 5.09 -9.46 -4.75
N SER A 200 3.83 -9.85 -4.54
CA SER A 200 3.43 -11.13 -3.90
C SER A 200 3.89 -12.32 -4.73
N ASN A 201 3.60 -12.31 -6.02
CA ASN A 201 3.94 -13.39 -6.93
C ASN A 201 5.46 -13.57 -7.04
N ILE A 202 6.22 -12.46 -7.06
CA ILE A 202 7.68 -12.51 -7.05
C ILE A 202 8.19 -13.12 -5.75
N LEU A 203 7.62 -12.74 -4.60
CA LEU A 203 7.99 -13.29 -3.31
C LEU A 203 7.69 -14.80 -3.23
N ASP A 204 6.55 -15.26 -3.74
CA ASP A 204 6.21 -16.70 -3.82
C ASP A 204 7.22 -17.48 -4.69
N MET A 205 7.67 -16.89 -5.80
CA MET A 205 8.71 -17.47 -6.65
C MET A 205 10.06 -17.54 -5.94
N VAL A 206 10.42 -16.53 -5.15
CA VAL A 206 11.64 -16.52 -4.31
C VAL A 206 11.57 -17.64 -3.27
N VAL A 207 10.46 -17.73 -2.52
CA VAL A 207 10.25 -18.75 -1.49
C VAL A 207 10.29 -20.16 -2.07
N THR A 208 9.62 -20.39 -3.21
CA THR A 208 9.65 -21.69 -3.88
C THR A 208 11.07 -22.05 -4.36
N SER A 209 11.86 -21.05 -4.75
CA SER A 209 13.24 -21.23 -5.19
C SER A 209 14.18 -21.53 -4.01
N PHE A 210 13.92 -21.01 -2.81
CA PHE A 210 14.63 -21.38 -1.58
C PHE A 210 14.48 -22.86 -1.25
N GLY A 211 13.28 -23.44 -1.42
CA GLY A 211 13.07 -24.86 -1.20
C GLY A 211 13.91 -25.75 -2.12
N LYS A 212 14.23 -25.25 -3.32
CA LYS A 212 15.19 -25.89 -4.23
C LYS A 212 16.61 -25.65 -3.72
N LEU A 213 17.04 -24.39 -3.61
CA LEU A 213 18.41 -24.00 -3.28
C LEU A 213 18.92 -24.64 -1.98
N PHE A 214 18.09 -24.63 -0.93
CA PHE A 214 18.45 -25.14 0.40
C PHE A 214 17.94 -26.57 0.65
N ALA A 215 17.70 -27.36 -0.40
CA ALA A 215 17.18 -28.73 -0.25
C ALA A 215 18.07 -29.63 0.65
N GLY A 216 19.38 -29.38 0.65
CA GLY A 216 20.37 -30.11 1.47
C GLY A 216 20.59 -29.53 2.88
N SER A 217 20.15 -28.30 3.16
CA SER A 217 20.36 -27.64 4.46
C SER A 217 19.04 -27.06 4.98
N PRO A 218 18.24 -27.86 5.72
CA PRO A 218 16.95 -27.40 6.23
C PRO A 218 17.09 -26.25 7.24
N ALA A 219 18.22 -26.14 7.93
CA ALA A 219 18.50 -25.01 8.83
C ALA A 219 18.62 -23.68 8.06
N ARG A 220 19.40 -23.65 6.97
CA ARG A 220 19.51 -22.47 6.09
C ARG A 220 18.19 -22.15 5.41
N HIS A 221 17.44 -23.18 5.00
CA HIS A 221 16.10 -22.97 4.44
C HIS A 221 15.18 -22.24 5.43
N LEU A 222 15.16 -22.66 6.71
CA LEU A 222 14.35 -22.00 7.74
C LEU A 222 14.78 -20.55 7.98
N GLU A 223 16.08 -20.26 7.92
CA GLU A 223 16.61 -18.89 8.02
C GLU A 223 16.14 -18.02 6.84
N ALA A 224 16.25 -18.50 5.61
CA ALA A 224 15.78 -17.79 4.43
C ALA A 224 14.26 -17.53 4.47
N LEU A 225 13.46 -18.51 4.91
CA LEU A 225 12.02 -18.35 5.11
C LEU A 225 11.69 -17.33 6.19
N LYS A 226 12.50 -17.24 7.26
CA LYS A 226 12.35 -16.23 8.30
C LYS A 226 12.58 -14.83 7.73
N VAL A 227 13.62 -14.62 6.92
CA VAL A 227 13.89 -13.32 6.28
C VAL A 227 12.78 -12.95 5.31
N ALA A 228 12.28 -13.90 4.51
CA ALA A 228 11.16 -13.66 3.59
C ALA A 228 9.86 -13.28 4.32
N ARG A 229 9.58 -13.92 5.46
CA ARG A 229 8.47 -13.57 6.34
C ARG A 229 8.65 -12.18 6.94
N ASP A 230 9.85 -11.86 7.43
CA ASP A 230 10.13 -10.56 8.01
C ASP A 230 10.04 -9.44 6.95
N TYR A 231 10.42 -9.73 5.68
CA TYR A 231 10.16 -8.86 4.53
C TYR A 231 8.66 -8.63 4.32
N LEU A 232 7.86 -9.71 4.29
CA LEU A 232 6.41 -9.61 4.15
C LEU A 232 5.79 -8.74 5.24
N TYR A 233 6.21 -8.89 6.50
CA TYR A 233 5.73 -8.05 7.61
C TYR A 233 6.09 -6.58 7.44
N CYS A 234 7.25 -6.27 6.85
CA CYS A 234 7.60 -4.88 6.61
C CYS A 234 6.78 -4.30 5.44
N VAL A 235 6.50 -5.08 4.39
CA VAL A 235 5.61 -4.67 3.28
C VAL A 235 4.18 -4.40 3.76
N THR A 236 3.65 -5.26 4.65
CA THR A 236 2.34 -5.02 5.26
C THR A 236 2.35 -3.81 6.18
N GLY A 237 3.44 -3.62 6.92
CA GLY A 237 3.68 -2.43 7.72
C GLY A 237 3.68 -1.15 6.87
N GLU A 238 4.37 -1.12 5.73
CA GLU A 238 4.38 0.03 4.81
C GLU A 238 2.98 0.39 4.30
N SER A 239 2.15 -0.64 4.08
CA SER A 239 0.78 -0.51 3.59
C SER A 239 -0.22 -0.18 4.70
N SER A 240 0.24 -0.04 5.95
CA SER A 240 -0.65 0.32 7.05
C SER A 240 -0.87 1.83 7.11
N PRO A 241 -2.12 2.31 7.21
CA PRO A 241 -2.41 3.73 7.39
C PRO A 241 -2.02 4.26 8.77
N ARG A 242 -1.62 3.37 9.70
CA ARG A 242 -1.33 3.70 11.11
C ARG A 242 -0.01 4.44 11.30
N PHE A 243 0.95 4.20 10.42
CA PHE A 243 2.29 4.75 10.57
C PHE A 243 2.36 6.16 10.02
N SER A 244 3.01 7.04 10.79
CA SER A 244 3.39 8.37 10.31
C SER A 244 4.31 8.28 9.09
N SER A 245 4.39 9.33 8.28
CA SER A 245 5.28 9.34 7.10
C SER A 245 6.74 9.05 7.46
N ALA A 246 7.20 9.51 8.64
CA ALA A 246 8.56 9.22 9.13
C ALA A 246 8.74 7.74 9.51
N GLU A 247 7.73 7.10 10.10
CA GLU A 247 7.75 5.67 10.40
C GLU A 247 7.66 4.83 9.13
N LYS A 248 6.79 5.20 8.18
CA LYS A 248 6.73 4.57 6.85
C LYS A 248 8.09 4.60 6.16
N GLN A 249 8.82 5.70 6.26
CA GLN A 249 10.19 5.79 5.75
C GLN A 249 11.14 4.79 6.43
N ARG A 250 11.08 4.67 7.76
CA ARG A 250 11.93 3.72 8.51
C ARG A 250 11.61 2.27 8.17
N ILE A 251 10.32 1.94 8.06
CA ILE A 251 9.89 0.60 7.65
C ILE A 251 10.38 0.34 6.23
N PHE A 252 10.27 1.33 5.33
CA PHE A 252 10.80 1.21 3.98
C PHE A 252 12.31 0.91 3.96
N ASP A 253 13.09 1.65 4.73
CA ASP A 253 14.53 1.40 4.82
C ASP A 253 14.83 0.00 5.39
N ALA A 254 14.03 -0.46 6.36
CA ALA A 254 14.14 -1.80 6.94
C ALA A 254 13.83 -2.90 5.92
N THR A 255 12.73 -2.80 5.18
CA THR A 255 12.37 -3.75 4.12
C THR A 255 13.44 -3.80 3.02
N ASN A 256 14.08 -2.67 2.69
CA ASN A 256 15.17 -2.64 1.70
C ASN A 256 16.42 -3.38 2.20
N ARG A 257 16.69 -3.32 3.51
CA ARG A 257 17.74 -4.16 4.11
C ARG A 257 17.35 -5.64 4.03
N LYS A 258 16.07 -5.98 4.20
CA LYS A 258 15.58 -7.35 4.10
C LYS A 258 15.69 -7.93 2.68
N SER A 259 15.45 -7.15 1.63
CA SER A 259 15.68 -7.63 0.26
C SER A 259 17.16 -7.90 -0.04
N LEU A 260 18.07 -7.09 0.51
CA LEU A 260 19.51 -7.35 0.42
C LEU A 260 19.93 -8.58 1.24
N GLU A 261 19.36 -8.78 2.43
CA GLU A 261 19.60 -9.97 3.27
C GLU A 261 19.15 -11.25 2.56
N LEU A 262 18.03 -11.23 1.82
CA LEU A 262 17.61 -12.36 0.98
C LEU A 262 18.66 -12.70 -0.09
N LEU A 263 19.26 -11.69 -0.71
CA LEU A 263 20.31 -11.88 -1.72
C LEU A 263 21.60 -12.40 -1.10
N GLU A 264 22.00 -11.85 0.05
CA GLU A 264 23.19 -12.25 0.78
C GLU A 264 23.14 -13.73 1.18
N LEU A 265 21.99 -14.19 1.71
CA LEU A 265 21.79 -15.60 2.03
C LEU A 265 21.94 -16.53 0.82
N CYS A 266 21.57 -16.08 -0.38
CA CYS A 266 21.76 -16.85 -1.59
C CYS A 266 23.24 -16.94 -1.98
N VAL A 267 23.96 -15.81 -1.92
CA VAL A 267 25.36 -15.72 -2.35
C VAL A 267 26.29 -16.49 -1.39
N LEU A 268 26.10 -16.32 -0.08
CA LEU A 268 26.91 -16.99 0.95
C LEU A 268 26.86 -18.52 0.82
N ASP A 269 25.69 -19.06 0.47
CA ASP A 269 25.52 -20.51 0.31
C ASP A 269 26.39 -21.04 -0.81
N VAL A 270 26.48 -20.36 -1.97
CA VAL A 270 27.33 -20.80 -3.08
C VAL A 270 28.81 -20.59 -2.82
N THR A 271 29.20 -19.54 -2.10
CA THR A 271 30.62 -19.37 -1.72
C THR A 271 31.06 -20.47 -0.76
N ASP A 272 30.28 -20.76 0.28
CA ASP A 272 30.59 -21.85 1.21
C ASP A 272 30.59 -23.20 0.50
N SER A 273 29.59 -23.39 -0.37
CA SER A 273 29.46 -24.57 -1.21
C SER A 273 30.69 -24.83 -2.07
N SER A 274 31.19 -23.79 -2.75
CA SER A 274 32.38 -23.91 -3.60
C SER A 274 33.66 -24.23 -2.82
N LEU A 275 33.69 -23.93 -1.52
CA LEU A 275 34.82 -24.22 -0.63
C LEU A 275 34.75 -25.63 -0.04
N TYR A 276 33.55 -26.21 0.09
CA TYR A 276 33.34 -27.57 0.56
C TYR A 276 33.02 -28.51 -0.61
N GLU A 277 34.05 -28.94 -1.35
CA GLU A 277 33.98 -29.87 -2.51
C GLU A 277 33.28 -31.23 -2.22
N ALA A 278 32.88 -31.53 -0.99
CA ALA A 278 32.72 -32.91 -0.54
C ALA A 278 31.31 -33.53 -0.69
N ASP A 279 30.19 -32.80 -0.66
CA ASP A 279 28.86 -33.45 -0.60
C ASP A 279 27.73 -32.64 -1.27
N PHE A 280 27.92 -32.28 -2.54
CA PHE A 280 26.86 -31.59 -3.28
C PHE A 280 25.66 -32.50 -3.59
N THR A 281 24.55 -32.25 -2.88
CA THR A 281 23.21 -32.75 -3.27
C THR A 281 22.73 -32.15 -4.59
N PHE A 282 23.28 -31.02 -5.01
CA PHE A 282 23.10 -30.44 -6.33
C PHE A 282 24.16 -30.98 -7.28
N GLY A 283 23.83 -31.97 -8.11
CA GLY A 283 24.75 -32.65 -9.03
C GLY A 283 25.52 -31.81 -10.08
N SER A 284 25.64 -30.48 -9.93
CA SER A 284 26.70 -29.64 -10.50
C SER A 284 26.70 -28.22 -9.88
N PRO A 285 27.86 -27.60 -9.64
CA PRO A 285 27.96 -26.20 -9.19
C PRO A 285 27.29 -25.21 -10.15
N ASP A 286 27.28 -25.53 -11.45
CA ASP A 286 26.61 -24.73 -12.48
C ASP A 286 25.10 -24.60 -12.26
N ARG A 287 24.46 -25.64 -11.69
CA ARG A 287 23.02 -25.60 -11.41
C ARG A 287 22.71 -24.63 -10.26
N ALA A 288 23.53 -24.63 -9.22
CA ALA A 288 23.37 -23.71 -8.09
C ALA A 288 23.56 -22.26 -8.56
N ARG A 289 24.59 -22.00 -9.38
CA ARG A 289 24.83 -20.67 -9.98
C ARG A 289 23.62 -20.17 -10.78
N ARG A 290 23.03 -21.00 -11.64
CA ARG A 290 21.82 -20.62 -12.39
C ARG A 290 20.63 -20.27 -11.50
N ILE A 291 20.45 -20.98 -10.38
CA ILE A 291 19.37 -20.69 -9.42
C ILE A 291 19.63 -19.36 -8.71
N ILE A 292 20.89 -19.07 -8.35
CA ILE A 292 21.26 -17.78 -7.77
C ILE A 292 21.06 -16.64 -8.76
N ASP A 293 21.53 -16.78 -9.99
CA ASP A 293 21.36 -15.75 -11.02
C ASP A 293 19.86 -15.47 -11.23
N TYR A 294 19.03 -16.52 -11.23
CA TYR A 294 17.57 -16.41 -11.27
C TYR A 294 16.99 -15.70 -10.04
N LEU A 295 17.42 -16.06 -8.83
CA LEU A 295 17.00 -15.42 -7.57
C LEU A 295 17.43 -13.96 -7.50
N GLY A 296 18.63 -13.63 -7.95
CA GLY A 296 19.12 -12.26 -8.05
C GLY A 296 18.22 -11.41 -8.95
N ASN A 297 17.87 -11.94 -10.13
CA ASN A 297 16.93 -11.28 -11.03
C ASN A 297 15.54 -11.08 -10.39
N LEU A 298 15.04 -12.07 -9.63
CA LEU A 298 13.76 -11.93 -8.91
C LEU A 298 13.82 -10.86 -7.82
N ILE A 299 14.91 -10.80 -7.05
CA ILE A 299 15.10 -9.80 -6.00
C ILE A 299 15.24 -8.39 -6.61
N ASP A 300 15.93 -8.25 -7.74
CA ASP A 300 16.00 -6.99 -8.48
C ASP A 300 14.61 -6.55 -8.97
N GLN A 301 13.83 -7.47 -9.54
CA GLN A 301 12.43 -7.18 -9.94
C GLN A 301 11.55 -6.81 -8.74
N LEU A 302 11.75 -7.45 -7.59
CA LEU A 302 11.06 -7.14 -6.33
C LEU A 302 11.37 -5.70 -5.91
N ASN A 303 12.65 -5.31 -5.93
CA ASN A 303 13.10 -3.96 -5.58
C ASN A 303 12.54 -2.90 -6.55
N VAL A 304 12.53 -3.17 -7.86
CA VAL A 304 11.95 -2.26 -8.87
C VAL A 304 10.45 -2.10 -8.67
N THR A 305 9.72 -3.20 -8.48
CA THR A 305 8.26 -3.18 -8.25
C THR A 305 7.92 -2.38 -7.01
N ARG A 306 8.71 -2.56 -5.95
CA ARG A 306 8.55 -1.82 -4.70
C ARG A 306 8.87 -0.33 -4.82
N ALA A 307 9.93 0.04 -5.53
CA ALA A 307 10.24 1.44 -5.82
C ALA A 307 9.12 2.12 -6.62
N ARG A 308 8.53 1.40 -7.58
CA ARG A 308 7.34 1.86 -8.32
C ARG A 308 6.15 2.07 -7.39
N ARG A 309 5.83 1.09 -6.53
CA ARG A 309 4.75 1.21 -5.53
C ARG A 309 4.95 2.41 -4.63
N ARG A 310 6.17 2.63 -4.12
CA ARG A 310 6.50 3.80 -3.29
C ARG A 310 6.23 5.11 -4.03
N THR A 311 6.67 5.21 -5.28
CA THR A 311 6.43 6.40 -6.10
C THR A 311 4.93 6.66 -6.26
N LEU A 312 4.12 5.62 -6.48
CA LEU A 312 2.66 5.74 -6.57
C LEU A 312 2.02 6.20 -5.25
N VAL A 313 2.54 5.75 -4.11
CA VAL A 313 2.03 6.16 -2.78
C VAL A 313 2.43 7.60 -2.43
N GLU A 314 3.62 8.05 -2.82
CA GLU A 314 4.11 9.40 -2.55
C GLU A 314 3.55 10.44 -3.56
N THR A 315 3.10 10.01 -4.73
CA THR A 315 2.51 10.89 -5.75
C THR A 315 1.02 11.12 -5.47
N GLY A 316 0.75 12.14 -4.67
CA GLY A 316 -0.58 12.72 -4.46
C GLY A 316 -0.74 14.09 -5.12
N PHE A 317 -1.95 14.62 -5.10
CA PHE A 317 -2.18 16.01 -5.49
C PHE A 317 -1.64 16.97 -4.42
N PRO A 318 -1.08 18.12 -4.80
CA PRO A 318 -0.69 19.13 -3.83
C PRO A 318 -1.93 19.70 -3.12
N VAL A 319 -1.77 20.12 -1.87
CA VAL A 319 -2.87 20.71 -1.06
C VAL A 319 -3.55 21.89 -1.78
N ALA A 320 -2.79 22.65 -2.58
CA ALA A 320 -3.32 23.75 -3.37
C ALA A 320 -4.40 23.33 -4.36
N HIS A 321 -4.33 22.11 -4.92
CA HIS A 321 -5.34 21.57 -5.83
C HIS A 321 -6.68 21.36 -5.12
N TYR A 322 -6.65 20.74 -3.93
CA TYR A 322 -7.86 20.55 -3.11
C TYR A 322 -8.45 21.89 -2.64
N ALA A 323 -7.59 22.86 -2.28
CA ALA A 323 -8.05 24.21 -1.94
C ALA A 323 -8.75 24.89 -3.12
N LEU A 324 -8.26 24.71 -4.34
CA LEU A 324 -8.90 25.22 -5.56
C LEU A 324 -10.28 24.60 -5.77
N LEU A 325 -10.42 23.27 -5.64
CA LEU A 325 -11.72 22.60 -5.76
C LEU A 325 -12.73 23.14 -4.73
N ILE A 326 -12.34 23.23 -3.46
CA ILE A 326 -13.18 23.79 -2.38
C ILE A 326 -13.55 25.25 -2.69
N SER A 327 -12.61 26.06 -3.20
CA SER A 327 -12.90 27.45 -3.55
C SER A 327 -13.94 27.56 -4.67
N LEU A 328 -13.89 26.70 -5.68
CA LEU A 328 -14.87 26.66 -6.76
C LEU A 328 -16.25 26.22 -6.23
N GLU A 329 -16.31 25.23 -5.34
CA GLU A 329 -17.56 24.82 -4.67
C GLU A 329 -18.18 25.96 -3.87
N VAL A 330 -17.37 26.67 -3.08
CA VAL A 330 -17.83 27.85 -2.31
C VAL A 330 -18.33 28.96 -3.23
N CYS A 331 -17.67 29.20 -4.37
CA CYS A 331 -18.14 30.17 -5.36
C CYS A 331 -19.51 29.78 -5.94
N ILE A 332 -19.70 28.51 -6.33
CA ILE A 332 -20.99 28.04 -6.86
C ILE A 332 -22.08 28.12 -5.80
N LEU A 333 -21.79 27.69 -4.56
CA LEU A 333 -22.72 27.79 -3.45
C LEU A 333 -23.12 29.24 -3.18
N SER A 334 -22.14 30.15 -3.13
CA SER A 334 -22.40 31.57 -2.87
C SER A 334 -23.29 32.18 -3.95
N ALA A 335 -23.02 31.91 -5.22
CA ALA A 335 -23.84 32.37 -6.33
C ALA A 335 -25.27 31.78 -6.29
N PHE A 336 -25.40 30.49 -5.98
CA PHE A 336 -26.70 29.84 -5.81
C PHE A 336 -27.51 30.46 -4.67
N PHE A 337 -26.87 30.80 -3.55
CA PHE A 337 -27.53 31.49 -2.44
C PHE A 337 -27.97 32.91 -2.84
N LEU A 338 -27.13 33.68 -3.54
CA LEU A 338 -27.48 35.02 -4.02
C LEU A 338 -28.70 34.99 -4.95
N GLU A 339 -28.75 34.06 -5.90
CA GLU A 339 -29.89 33.89 -6.80
C GLU A 339 -31.16 33.47 -6.04
N SER A 340 -31.00 32.62 -5.03
CA SER A 340 -32.10 32.17 -4.17
C SER A 340 -32.66 33.29 -3.28
N THR A 341 -31.84 34.27 -2.89
CA THR A 341 -32.31 35.47 -2.19
C THR A 341 -33.04 36.45 -3.11
N ALA A 342 -32.53 36.64 -4.34
CA ALA A 342 -33.09 37.59 -5.31
C ALA A 342 -34.48 37.19 -5.82
N THR A 343 -34.83 35.91 -5.79
CA THR A 343 -36.11 35.40 -6.33
C THR A 343 -37.33 35.59 -5.41
N GLY A 344 -37.19 36.26 -4.26
CA GLY A 344 -38.30 36.79 -3.46
C GLY A 344 -39.22 35.73 -2.82
N ASN A 345 -38.98 35.40 -1.55
CA ASN A 345 -39.73 34.39 -0.78
C ASN A 345 -41.09 34.88 -0.24
N ALA A 346 -42.09 35.14 -1.09
CA ALA A 346 -43.43 35.49 -0.57
C ALA A 346 -44.28 34.27 -0.15
N THR A 347 -43.95 33.04 -0.60
CA THR A 347 -44.76 31.84 -0.30
C THR A 347 -43.99 30.77 0.49
N PHE A 348 -44.64 30.18 1.50
CA PHE A 348 -44.07 29.10 2.33
C PHE A 348 -43.54 27.92 1.50
N PHE A 349 -44.26 27.54 0.44
CA PHE A 349 -43.85 26.46 -0.45
C PHE A 349 -42.56 26.76 -1.21
N PHE A 350 -42.33 28.01 -1.61
CA PHE A 350 -41.09 28.40 -2.28
C PHE A 350 -39.91 28.35 -1.31
N ALA A 351 -40.10 28.81 -0.06
CA ALA A 351 -39.08 28.69 0.97
C ALA A 351 -38.69 27.23 1.22
N LEU A 352 -39.66 26.31 1.40
CA LEU A 352 -39.38 24.89 1.61
C LEU A 352 -38.63 24.25 0.43
N LYS A 353 -39.02 24.58 -0.80
CA LYS A 353 -38.33 24.11 -2.02
C LYS A 353 -36.88 24.55 -2.04
N THR A 354 -36.61 25.84 -1.79
CA THR A 354 -35.25 26.39 -1.77
C THR A 354 -34.40 25.74 -0.70
N ARG A 355 -34.93 25.55 0.52
CA ARG A 355 -34.20 24.86 1.60
C ARG A 355 -33.82 23.43 1.23
N THR A 356 -34.73 22.69 0.60
CA THR A 356 -34.48 21.32 0.13
C THR A 356 -33.39 21.29 -0.93
N ILE A 357 -33.42 22.20 -1.91
CA ILE A 357 -32.37 22.26 -2.94
C ILE A 357 -31.02 22.63 -2.32
N VAL A 358 -30.96 23.65 -1.45
CA VAL A 358 -29.74 24.00 -0.70
C VAL A 358 -29.17 22.79 0.03
N SER A 359 -30.03 22.04 0.72
CA SER A 359 -29.64 20.84 1.47
C SER A 359 -29.01 19.78 0.57
N ILE A 360 -29.66 19.46 -0.56
CA ILE A 360 -29.17 18.46 -1.52
C ILE A 360 -27.84 18.90 -2.13
N VAL A 361 -27.75 20.15 -2.59
CA VAL A 361 -26.54 20.69 -3.21
C VAL A 361 -25.38 20.71 -2.22
N THR A 362 -25.61 21.13 -0.98
CA THR A 362 -24.58 21.14 0.07
C THR A 362 -24.14 19.72 0.42
N ALA A 363 -25.06 18.75 0.47
CA ALA A 363 -24.72 17.36 0.69
C ALA A 363 -23.85 16.81 -0.46
N LEU A 364 -24.19 17.10 -1.72
CA LEU A 364 -23.40 16.70 -2.89
C LEU A 364 -21.98 17.31 -2.86
N PHE A 365 -21.86 18.62 -2.60
CA PHE A 365 -20.56 19.26 -2.45
C PHE A 365 -19.80 18.83 -1.21
N THR A 366 -20.45 18.27 -0.19
CA THR A 366 -19.74 17.64 0.92
C THR A 366 -19.26 16.23 0.55
N ALA A 367 -20.03 15.51 -0.27
CA ALA A 367 -19.68 14.16 -0.70
C ALA A 367 -18.43 14.12 -1.59
N ILE A 368 -18.23 15.11 -2.46
CA ILE A 368 -17.07 15.21 -3.35
C ILE A 368 -15.74 15.23 -2.59
N PRO A 369 -15.45 16.18 -1.69
CA PRO A 369 -14.19 16.20 -0.95
C PRO A 369 -14.05 14.99 -0.04
N CYS A 370 -15.14 14.45 0.53
CA CYS A 370 -15.07 13.20 1.28
C CYS A 370 -14.63 12.02 0.40
N LEU A 371 -15.16 11.91 -0.82
CA LEU A 371 -14.75 10.89 -1.79
C LEU A 371 -13.28 11.09 -2.21
N LEU A 372 -12.88 12.32 -2.53
CA LEU A 372 -11.51 12.63 -2.93
C LEU A 372 -10.52 12.32 -1.81
N LEU A 373 -10.85 12.66 -0.56
CA LEU A 373 -10.02 12.32 0.61
C LEU A 373 -9.96 10.81 0.87
N ASP A 374 -11.03 10.07 0.58
CA ASP A 374 -11.03 8.60 0.67
C ASP A 374 -10.13 7.98 -0.41
N LEU A 375 -10.15 8.54 -1.63
CA LEU A 375 -9.31 8.08 -2.74
C LEU A 375 -7.84 8.51 -2.63
N ASP A 376 -7.56 9.61 -1.93
CA ASP A 376 -6.21 10.15 -1.73
C ASP A 376 -5.33 9.27 -0.83
N ASP A 377 -5.91 8.44 0.04
CA ASP A 377 -5.17 7.45 0.83
C ASP A 377 -5.55 6.02 0.42
N PRO A 378 -4.74 5.32 -0.40
CA PRO A 378 -5.09 4.00 -0.96
C PRO A 378 -5.22 2.89 0.10
N PHE A 379 -4.68 3.11 1.30
CA PHE A 379 -4.68 2.13 2.38
C PHE A 379 -5.65 2.47 3.51
N SER A 380 -6.38 3.58 3.39
CA SER A 380 -7.41 3.95 4.34
C SER A 380 -8.74 4.17 3.64
N GLY A 381 -9.81 4.25 4.42
CA GLY A 381 -11.11 4.61 3.86
C GLY A 381 -12.02 3.44 3.51
N GLN A 382 -13.06 3.74 2.73
CA GLN A 382 -14.04 2.76 2.26
C GLN A 382 -13.50 1.98 1.05
N TYR A 383 -12.75 2.64 0.17
CA TYR A 383 -12.14 2.03 -1.01
C TYR A 383 -10.71 1.48 -0.78
N GLN A 384 -10.37 1.17 0.47
CA GLN A 384 -9.04 0.69 0.85
C GLN A 384 -8.64 -0.59 0.10
N ILE A 385 -7.39 -0.67 -0.31
CA ILE A 385 -6.80 -1.92 -0.81
C ILE A 385 -6.61 -2.84 0.40
N GLY A 386 -7.39 -3.93 0.47
CA GLY A 386 -7.29 -4.90 1.54
C GLY A 386 -5.89 -5.50 1.61
N SER A 387 -5.18 -5.25 2.72
CA SER A 387 -3.90 -5.90 3.03
C SER A 387 -4.03 -7.43 3.06
N ASP A 388 -5.22 -7.92 3.35
CA ASP A 388 -5.48 -9.34 3.58
C ASP A 388 -5.31 -10.19 2.31
N LEU A 389 -5.58 -9.64 1.12
CA LEU A 389 -5.51 -10.43 -0.11
C LEU A 389 -4.07 -10.85 -0.46
N MET A 390 -3.11 -9.93 -0.28
CA MET A 390 -1.69 -10.22 -0.53
C MET A 390 -1.08 -11.10 0.56
N VAL A 391 -1.45 -10.84 1.81
CA VAL A 391 -0.80 -11.48 2.96
C VAL A 391 -1.22 -12.93 3.09
N THR A 392 -2.48 -13.24 2.80
CA THR A 392 -3.03 -14.56 3.08
C THR A 392 -2.38 -15.65 2.22
N SER A 393 -2.25 -15.46 0.91
CA SER A 393 -1.66 -16.47 0.02
C SER A 393 -0.17 -16.69 0.31
N THR A 394 0.63 -15.62 0.31
CA THR A 394 2.08 -15.73 0.51
C THR A 394 2.42 -16.14 1.95
N ALA A 395 1.67 -15.69 2.97
CA ALA A 395 1.88 -16.16 4.33
C ALA A 395 1.52 -17.63 4.49
N GLN A 396 0.45 -18.12 3.85
CA GLN A 396 0.12 -19.54 3.84
C GLN A 396 1.25 -20.37 3.22
N LEU A 397 1.76 -19.94 2.06
CA LEU A 397 2.89 -20.60 1.39
C LEU A 397 4.15 -20.62 2.27
N LEU A 398 4.48 -19.50 2.92
CA LEU A 398 5.59 -19.41 3.87
C LEU A 398 5.41 -20.36 5.08
N LEU A 399 4.19 -20.46 5.62
CA LEU A 399 3.89 -21.37 6.73
C LEU A 399 4.01 -22.84 6.30
N GLU A 400 3.51 -23.19 5.11
CA GLU A 400 3.63 -24.53 4.55
C GLU A 400 5.09 -24.93 4.33
N GLU A 401 5.89 -24.08 3.67
CA GLU A 401 7.29 -24.36 3.41
C GLU A 401 8.10 -24.42 4.72
N ARG A 402 7.78 -23.57 5.71
CA ARG A 402 8.38 -23.66 7.04
C ARG A 402 8.06 -24.98 7.74
N ALA A 403 6.82 -25.44 7.66
CA ALA A 403 6.42 -26.73 8.22
C ALA A 403 7.15 -27.90 7.53
N ARG A 404 7.29 -27.86 6.20
CA ARG A 404 8.05 -28.85 5.43
C ARG A 404 9.52 -28.87 5.84
N ALA A 405 10.17 -27.71 5.95
CA ALA A 405 11.57 -27.60 6.36
C ALA A 405 11.81 -28.10 7.79
N THR A 406 10.90 -27.76 8.72
CA THR A 406 10.97 -28.22 10.12
C THR A 406 10.86 -29.74 10.22
N ARG A 407 9.92 -30.36 9.48
CA ARG A 407 9.79 -31.83 9.44
C ARG A 407 11.04 -32.51 8.89
N LYS A 408 11.72 -31.91 7.91
CA LYS A 408 12.98 -32.44 7.37
C LYS A 408 14.10 -32.37 8.43
N LEU A 409 14.21 -31.25 9.14
CA LEU A 409 15.20 -31.08 10.21
C LEU A 409 14.99 -32.11 11.34
N GLN A 410 13.75 -32.26 11.82
CA GLN A 410 13.41 -33.26 12.85
C GLN A 410 13.76 -34.70 12.43
N LYS A 411 13.53 -35.06 11.16
CA LYS A 411 13.91 -36.38 10.63
C LYS A 411 15.43 -36.58 10.60
N ILE A 412 16.20 -35.54 10.33
CA ILE A 412 17.67 -35.59 10.34
C ILE A 412 18.17 -35.73 11.78
N ASP A 413 17.64 -34.94 12.72
CA ASP A 413 18.00 -35.02 14.14
C ASP A 413 17.68 -36.41 14.71
N ALA A 414 16.50 -36.96 14.41
CA ALA A 414 16.12 -38.30 14.81
C ALA A 414 17.07 -39.38 14.24
N ARG A 415 17.52 -39.23 12.98
CA ARG A 415 18.50 -40.14 12.37
C ARG A 415 19.89 -40.01 13.00
N MET A 416 20.30 -38.81 13.40
CA MET A 416 21.57 -38.60 14.10
C MET A 416 21.52 -39.23 15.50
N GLN A 417 20.42 -39.08 16.24
CA GLN A 417 20.24 -39.72 17.54
C GLN A 417 20.16 -41.25 17.46
N ALA A 418 19.59 -41.79 16.39
CA ALA A 418 19.46 -43.23 16.19
C ALA A 418 20.75 -43.93 15.71
N ARG A 419 21.83 -43.20 15.37
CA ARG A 419 23.10 -43.81 14.98
C ARG A 419 23.89 -44.24 16.23
N PRO A 420 24.02 -45.55 16.52
CA PRO A 420 24.71 -46.05 17.71
C PRO A 420 26.22 -45.75 17.71
N GLU A 421 26.80 -45.37 16.56
CA GLU A 421 28.22 -45.02 16.43
C GLU A 421 28.62 -43.74 17.16
N PHE A 422 27.67 -42.87 17.54
CA PHE A 422 27.98 -41.67 18.32
C PHE A 422 28.07 -41.92 19.84
N GLU A 423 27.55 -43.04 20.35
CA GLU A 423 27.71 -43.40 21.76
C GLU A 423 29.12 -43.92 22.09
N SER A 424 29.84 -44.48 21.12
CA SER A 424 31.21 -45.00 21.34
C SER A 424 32.30 -43.93 21.31
N VAL A 425 32.06 -42.79 20.65
CA VAL A 425 32.99 -41.64 20.63
C VAL A 425 32.84 -40.78 21.90
N GLY A 426 31.67 -40.78 22.53
CA GLY A 426 31.42 -40.09 23.80
C GLY A 426 32.10 -40.74 25.02
N ARG A 427 32.45 -42.04 24.96
CA ARG A 427 33.13 -42.74 26.06
C ARG A 427 34.66 -42.61 26.07
N PHE A 428 35.28 -42.04 25.03
CA PHE A 428 36.73 -41.89 24.98
C PHE A 428 37.26 -40.57 25.56
N ARG A 429 36.39 -39.74 26.17
CA ARG A 429 36.77 -38.40 26.63
C ARG A 429 36.87 -38.24 28.16
N ASP A 430 36.58 -39.28 28.96
CA ASP A 430 36.59 -39.15 30.43
C ASP A 430 37.84 -39.72 31.13
N ASP A 431 38.72 -40.49 30.47
CA ASP A 431 39.77 -41.24 31.21
C ASP A 431 41.22 -40.75 31.07
N THR A 432 41.56 -39.72 30.29
CA THR A 432 43.00 -39.43 30.01
C THR A 432 43.46 -37.97 29.89
N VAL A 433 42.90 -37.00 30.63
CA VAL A 433 43.63 -35.72 30.87
C VAL A 433 43.32 -35.15 32.25
N ALA A 434 43.90 -35.75 33.28
CA ALA A 434 44.18 -35.03 34.52
C ALA A 434 45.48 -34.24 34.34
N ASP A 435 45.39 -33.02 33.81
CA ASP A 435 46.52 -32.07 33.77
C ASP A 435 46.44 -31.10 34.97
N PRO A 436 47.40 -31.11 35.90
CA PRO A 436 47.38 -30.26 37.08
C PRO A 436 48.27 -29.03 36.89
N VAL A 437 47.91 -28.05 36.05
CA VAL A 437 48.76 -26.84 35.86
C VAL A 437 48.04 -25.49 35.94
N LEU A 438 46.71 -25.39 35.88
CA LEU A 438 46.04 -24.08 35.97
C LEU A 438 45.50 -23.78 37.38
N ARG A 439 46.42 -23.71 38.34
CA ARG A 439 46.26 -23.00 39.62
C ARG A 439 47.20 -21.80 39.63
N LYS A 440 46.73 -20.67 39.10
CA LYS A 440 47.11 -19.28 39.48
C LYS A 440 46.60 -18.35 38.40
N VAL A 441 45.65 -17.50 38.76
CA VAL A 441 45.51 -16.06 38.45
C VAL A 441 44.03 -15.76 38.71
N GLN A 442 43.74 -15.46 39.96
CA GLN A 442 42.45 -14.95 40.41
C GLN A 442 42.78 -13.77 41.32
N ASP A 443 42.94 -12.60 40.70
CA ASP A 443 42.92 -11.31 41.39
C ASP A 443 41.92 -10.40 40.64
N PRO A 444 40.95 -9.79 41.35
CA PRO A 444 40.03 -8.82 40.75
C PRO A 444 40.66 -7.42 40.74
N PRO A 445 40.54 -6.63 39.65
CA PRO A 445 40.92 -5.23 39.72
C PRO A 445 39.85 -4.42 40.44
N SER A 446 40.34 -3.75 41.47
CA SER A 446 39.74 -2.72 42.31
C SER A 446 38.92 -1.66 41.55
N ALA A 447 37.81 -1.30 42.20
CA ALA A 447 36.98 -0.14 41.93
C ALA A 447 37.81 1.16 41.82
N SER A 448 37.55 1.94 40.76
CA SER A 448 37.85 3.37 40.74
C SER A 448 36.55 4.15 40.55
N LYS A 449 36.33 5.05 41.51
CA LYS A 449 35.30 6.08 41.50
C LYS A 449 35.60 7.05 40.35
N GLN A 450 34.59 7.41 39.57
CA GLN A 450 34.68 8.60 38.74
C GLN A 450 33.43 9.45 38.92
N GLU A 451 33.73 10.74 39.07
CA GLU A 451 32.92 11.78 39.67
C GLU A 451 31.72 12.19 38.82
N THR A 452 30.65 12.49 39.54
CA THR A 452 29.55 13.35 39.11
C THR A 452 30.07 14.70 38.67
N ASN A 453 29.77 15.12 37.44
CA ASN A 453 29.78 16.54 37.11
C ASN A 453 28.46 16.94 36.42
N SER A 454 27.70 17.71 37.18
CA SER A 454 26.48 18.43 36.82
C SER A 454 26.83 19.70 36.04
N GLY A 455 25.96 20.13 35.11
CA GLY A 455 26.15 21.41 34.42
C GLY A 455 25.21 21.71 33.25
N PHE A 456 23.93 21.98 33.57
CA PHE A 456 23.06 23.04 33.03
C PHE A 456 22.96 23.39 31.52
N SER A 457 21.75 23.12 30.98
CA SER A 457 20.82 23.93 30.15
C SER A 457 21.27 25.12 29.26
N ILE A 458 20.68 25.24 28.05
CA ILE A 458 19.63 26.23 27.68
C ILE A 458 19.13 26.08 26.21
N LEU A 459 17.84 26.43 26.05
CA LEU A 459 16.88 26.55 24.93
C LEU A 459 17.30 26.93 23.49
N GLY A 460 16.40 26.58 22.54
CA GLY A 460 15.90 27.46 21.45
C GLY A 460 15.46 26.70 20.18
N PHE A 461 14.20 26.25 20.02
CA PHE A 461 13.01 26.90 19.41
C PHE A 461 13.09 27.38 17.94
N PHE A 462 11.99 27.10 17.20
CA PHE A 462 11.51 27.46 15.84
C PHE A 462 11.47 26.26 14.87
N ARG A 463 10.35 25.69 14.42
CA ARG A 463 8.97 26.12 14.03
C ARG A 463 8.87 26.93 12.72
N ARG A 464 8.54 26.20 11.64
CA ARG A 464 7.65 26.53 10.49
C ARG A 464 8.14 27.51 9.40
N PRO A 465 7.47 27.58 8.22
CA PRO A 465 6.22 26.93 7.78
C PRO A 465 6.39 25.68 6.93
#